data_AF-A0A7S2HK23-F1
#
_entry.id   AF-A0A7S2HK23-F1
#
_cell.length_a   1.000
_cell.length_b   1.000
_cell.length_c   1.000
_cell.angle_alpha   90.00
_cell.angle_beta   90.00
_cell.angle_gamma   90.00
#
_symmetry.space_group_name_H-M   'P 1'
#
loop_
_entity.id
_entity.type
_entity.pdbx_description
1 polymer ?
#
loop_
_entity_poly.entity_id
_entity_poly.type
_entity_poly.pdbx_seq_one_letter_code
_entity_poly.pdbx_strand_id
1 'polypeptide(L)'
;GAETLPLNTSAWLPVVRGKMDFVADGLCQDDYVSPHAALKPEGHLVCLGISAINNTEQRGWFGQPISGKIATWKARNFFSNTSLYDLWESFQTKPEVYKRDLEYLLTLLEKDKIKPNLA
;
A
#
# COMPACT_ATOMS: atom_id res chain seq x y z
N GLY A 1 -12.62 17.15 5.52
CA GLY A 1 -12.08 17.29 4.15
C GLY A 1 -10.84 16.44 4.01
N ALA A 2 -10.33 16.26 2.79
CA ALA A 2 -9.04 15.61 2.55
C ALA A 2 -8.00 16.68 2.15
N GLU A 3 -6.77 16.51 2.58
CA GLU A 3 -5.65 17.38 2.23
C GLU A 3 -4.65 16.61 1.39
N THR A 4 -4.30 17.16 0.23
CA THR A 4 -3.28 16.58 -0.64
C THR A 4 -1.92 17.14 -0.25
N LEU A 5 -1.04 16.27 0.23
CA LEU A 5 0.35 16.62 0.53
C LEU A 5 1.25 16.38 -0.69
N PRO A 6 2.43 17.01 -0.75
CA PRO A 6 3.39 16.78 -1.83
C PRO A 6 3.79 15.30 -1.92
N LEU A 7 4.16 14.83 -3.12
CA LEU A 7 4.56 13.43 -3.33
C LEU A 7 5.85 13.05 -2.58
N ASN A 8 6.77 14.00 -2.42
CA ASN A 8 8.07 13.74 -1.82
C ASN A 8 7.96 13.59 -0.30
N THR A 9 8.40 12.44 0.20
CA THR A 9 8.50 12.09 1.62
C THR A 9 9.10 13.16 2.52
N SER A 10 10.17 13.81 2.08
CA SER A 10 10.82 14.87 2.85
C SER A 10 9.91 16.08 3.12
N ALA A 11 8.91 16.30 2.26
CA ALA A 11 7.96 17.40 2.38
C ALA A 11 6.72 17.03 3.22
N TRP A 12 6.19 15.81 3.05
CA TRP A 12 4.95 15.43 3.75
C TRP A 12 5.19 14.83 5.14
N LEU A 13 6.28 14.09 5.36
CA LEU A 13 6.50 13.36 6.61
C LEU A 13 6.57 14.28 7.85
N PRO A 14 7.25 15.44 7.84
CA PRO A 14 7.25 16.34 9.00
C PRO A 14 5.85 16.78 9.44
N VAL A 15 4.89 16.85 8.51
CA VAL A 15 3.52 17.27 8.80
C VAL A 15 2.74 16.18 9.55
N VAL A 16 2.96 14.91 9.19
CA VAL A 16 2.11 13.78 9.62
C VAL A 16 2.79 12.75 10.52
N ARG A 17 4.09 12.91 10.79
CA ARG A 17 4.87 12.01 11.66
C ARG A 17 4.16 11.76 12.99
N GLY A 18 3.93 10.50 13.33
CA GLY A 18 3.30 10.11 14.59
C GLY A 18 1.81 10.44 14.73
N LYS A 19 1.11 10.79 13.64
CA LYS A 19 -0.25 11.36 13.70
C LYS A 19 -1.31 10.50 13.01
N MET A 20 -0.93 9.46 12.29
CA MET A 20 -1.86 8.66 11.50
C MET A 20 -2.31 7.40 12.23
N ASP A 21 -3.62 7.18 12.29
CA ASP A 21 -4.22 5.93 12.78
C ASP A 21 -4.10 4.81 11.74
N PHE A 22 -4.07 5.17 10.46
CA PHE A 22 -4.01 4.23 9.36
C PHE A 22 -3.23 4.82 8.18
N VAL A 23 -2.35 4.02 7.58
CA VAL A 23 -1.63 4.37 6.36
C VAL A 23 -1.73 3.21 5.38
N ALA A 24 -2.07 3.52 4.13
CA ALA A 24 -2.03 2.59 3.01
C ALA A 24 -0.97 3.06 2.01
N ASP A 25 0.08 2.27 1.82
CA ASP A 25 1.20 2.60 0.93
C ASP A 25 1.28 1.60 -0.23
N GLY A 26 1.11 2.10 -1.46
CA GLY A 26 1.33 1.32 -2.70
C GLY A 26 2.57 1.71 -3.50
N LEU A 27 3.35 2.68 -3.00
CA LEU A 27 4.52 3.24 -3.68
C LEU A 27 5.81 2.56 -3.23
N CYS A 28 6.03 2.39 -1.93
CA CYS A 28 7.29 1.93 -1.34
C CYS A 28 8.49 2.79 -1.79
N GLN A 29 8.41 4.11 -1.61
CA GLN A 29 9.49 5.02 -2.04
C GLN A 29 10.78 4.88 -1.21
N ASP A 30 10.66 4.46 0.04
CA ASP A 30 11.77 4.43 1.00
C ASP A 30 11.70 3.18 1.90
N ASP A 31 11.40 2.02 1.30
CA ASP A 31 11.24 0.73 2.00
C ASP A 31 10.20 0.78 3.13
N TYR A 32 9.14 1.56 2.92
CA TYR A 32 8.06 1.83 3.88
C TYR A 32 8.49 2.49 5.20
N VAL A 33 9.68 3.08 5.28
CA VAL A 33 10.17 3.72 6.51
C VAL A 33 9.30 4.93 6.90
N SER A 34 9.03 5.81 5.95
CA SER A 34 8.24 7.01 6.22
C SER A 34 6.75 6.78 6.42
N PRO A 35 6.05 5.91 5.65
CA PRO A 35 4.65 5.60 5.98
C PRO A 35 4.53 4.93 7.35
N HIS A 36 5.51 4.13 7.78
CA HIS A 36 5.53 3.60 9.16
C HIS A 36 5.76 4.71 10.20
N ALA A 37 6.69 5.63 9.94
CA ALA A 37 6.95 6.76 10.83
C ALA A 37 5.79 7.78 10.92
N ALA A 38 4.85 7.76 9.98
CA ALA A 38 3.63 8.55 10.04
C ALA A 38 2.64 8.03 11.09
N LEU A 39 2.75 6.76 11.50
CA LEU A 39 1.80 6.12 12.40
C LEU A 39 1.92 6.62 13.84
N LYS A 40 0.76 6.73 14.50
CA LYS A 40 0.66 6.69 15.97
C LYS A 40 1.12 5.32 16.51
N PRO A 41 1.41 5.18 17.81
CA PRO A 41 1.79 3.90 18.40
C PRO A 41 0.80 2.75 18.12
N GLU A 42 -0.50 3.05 18.11
CA GLU A 42 -1.61 2.14 17.83
C GLU A 42 -2.07 2.15 16.36
N GLY A 43 -1.42 2.95 15.52
CA GLY A 43 -1.73 3.05 14.10
C GLY A 43 -1.32 1.79 13.34
N HIS A 44 -1.93 1.58 12.17
CA HIS A 44 -1.67 0.41 11.33
C HIS A 44 -1.24 0.80 9.90
N LEU A 45 -0.18 0.17 9.40
CA LEU A 45 0.30 0.31 8.03
C LEU A 45 -0.14 -0.90 7.18
N VAL A 46 -0.73 -0.63 6.03
CA VAL A 46 -0.98 -1.63 4.99
C VAL A 46 -0.11 -1.32 3.77
N CYS A 47 0.83 -2.21 3.48
CA CYS A 47 1.65 -2.19 2.28
C CYS A 47 0.90 -2.90 1.15
N LEU A 48 0.47 -2.14 0.15
CA LEU A 48 -0.33 -2.59 -0.99
C LEU A 48 0.51 -2.89 -2.24
N GLY A 49 1.78 -2.43 -2.27
CA GLY A 49 2.63 -2.63 -3.44
C GLY A 49 3.95 -1.85 -3.40
N ILE A 50 4.76 -2.09 -4.43
CA ILE A 50 6.13 -1.57 -4.57
C ILE A 50 6.29 -0.78 -5.89
N SER A 51 5.30 0.03 -6.25
CA SER A 51 5.24 0.65 -7.59
C SER A 51 6.40 1.59 -7.89
N ALA A 52 6.95 2.31 -6.91
CA ALA A 52 8.13 3.15 -7.09
C ALA A 52 9.33 2.30 -7.51
N ILE A 53 9.61 1.22 -6.76
CA ILE A 53 10.71 0.28 -7.04
C ILE A 53 10.52 -0.37 -8.42
N ASN A 54 9.30 -0.82 -8.74
CA ASN A 54 9.00 -1.46 -10.03
C ASN A 54 9.18 -0.54 -11.24
N ASN A 55 9.05 0.78 -11.05
CA ASN A 55 9.21 1.76 -12.12
C ASN A 55 10.66 2.23 -12.29
N THR A 56 11.48 2.16 -11.25
CA THR A 56 12.86 2.67 -11.28
C THR A 56 13.91 1.59 -11.47
N GLU A 57 13.63 0.35 -11.07
CA GLU A 57 14.64 -0.71 -11.03
C GLU A 57 14.43 -1.80 -12.09
N GLN A 58 15.54 -2.40 -12.53
CA GLN A 58 15.49 -3.56 -13.41
C GLN A 58 14.88 -4.76 -12.67
N ARG A 59 13.95 -5.43 -13.35
CA ARG A 59 13.36 -6.68 -12.85
C ARG A 59 14.44 -7.75 -12.75
N GLY A 60 14.53 -8.40 -11.59
CA GLY A 60 15.43 -9.55 -11.40
C GLY A 60 14.95 -10.79 -12.17
N TRP A 61 15.68 -11.90 -12.03
CA TRP A 61 15.41 -13.16 -12.72
C TRP A 61 14.00 -13.75 -12.46
N PHE A 62 13.31 -13.29 -11.41
CA PHE A 62 11.95 -13.69 -11.03
C PHE A 62 10.89 -12.61 -11.32
N GLY A 63 11.18 -11.65 -12.21
CA GLY A 63 10.22 -10.63 -12.64
C GLY A 63 9.96 -9.51 -11.63
N GLN A 64 10.54 -9.57 -10.43
CA GLN A 64 10.47 -8.54 -9.39
C GLN A 64 11.89 -8.03 -9.07
N PRO A 65 12.08 -6.72 -8.81
CA PRO A 65 13.34 -6.18 -8.30
C PRO A 65 13.72 -6.81 -6.96
N ILE A 66 15.02 -7.06 -6.74
CA ILE A 66 15.54 -7.66 -5.50
C ILE A 66 15.28 -6.74 -4.31
N SER A 67 15.47 -5.44 -4.48
CA SER A 67 15.11 -4.38 -3.54
C SER A 67 13.66 -4.49 -3.06
N GLY A 68 12.71 -4.71 -3.95
CA GLY A 68 11.30 -4.88 -3.62
C GLY A 68 11.05 -6.08 -2.68
N LYS A 69 11.78 -7.18 -2.89
CA LYS A 69 11.74 -8.34 -1.98
C LYS A 69 12.33 -8.01 -0.62
N ILE A 70 13.44 -7.26 -0.58
CA ILE A 70 14.09 -6.83 0.65
C ILE A 70 13.18 -5.88 1.44
N ALA A 71 12.57 -4.89 0.77
CA ALA A 71 11.64 -3.94 1.38
C ALA A 71 10.43 -4.65 2.00
N THR A 72 9.85 -5.59 1.26
CA THR A 72 8.72 -6.41 1.74
C THR A 72 9.13 -7.28 2.94
N TRP A 73 10.31 -7.91 2.87
CA TRP A 73 10.84 -8.69 3.97
C TRP A 73 11.11 -7.82 5.21
N LYS A 74 11.67 -6.62 5.02
CA LYS A 74 11.93 -5.66 6.10
C LYS A 74 10.62 -5.23 6.76
N ALA A 75 9.61 -4.84 5.98
CA ALA A 75 8.30 -4.47 6.50
C ALA A 75 7.66 -5.59 7.33
N ARG A 76 7.76 -6.84 6.87
CA ARG A 76 7.21 -8.00 7.59
C ARG A 76 7.90 -8.28 8.92
N ASN A 77 9.22 -8.08 9.01
CA ASN A 77 10.01 -8.54 10.15
C ASN A 77 10.41 -7.43 11.12
N PHE A 78 10.47 -6.17 10.68
CA PHE A 78 10.97 -5.06 11.50
C PHE A 78 9.91 -4.01 11.84
N PHE A 79 8.79 -3.95 11.12
CA PHE A 79 7.76 -2.96 11.40
C PHE A 79 6.61 -3.61 12.17
N SER A 80 6.35 -3.07 13.37
CA SER A 80 5.16 -3.39 14.14
C SER A 80 3.92 -2.83 13.44
N ASN A 81 2.75 -3.41 13.76
CA ASN A 81 1.44 -2.97 13.26
C ASN A 81 1.41 -2.77 11.74
N THR A 82 2.05 -3.69 11.01
CA THR A 82 2.18 -3.62 9.56
C THR A 82 1.64 -4.89 8.93
N SER A 83 0.90 -4.75 7.83
CA SER A 83 0.39 -5.86 7.03
C SER A 83 0.78 -5.67 5.58
N LEU A 84 1.17 -6.77 4.95
CA LEU A 84 1.39 -6.83 3.51
C LEU A 84 0.12 -7.35 2.87
N TYR A 85 -0.41 -6.62 1.89
CA TYR A 85 -1.58 -7.04 1.12
C TYR A 85 -1.21 -7.11 -0.35
N ASP A 86 -1.14 -8.34 -0.86
CA ASP A 86 -0.89 -8.63 -2.27
C ASP A 86 -2.20 -9.10 -2.91
N LEU A 87 -2.70 -8.29 -3.85
CA LEU A 87 -3.95 -8.56 -4.56
C LEU A 87 -3.85 -9.83 -5.42
N TRP A 88 -2.68 -10.09 -6.02
CA TRP A 88 -2.43 -11.26 -6.83
C TRP A 88 -2.38 -12.52 -5.97
N GLU A 89 -1.70 -12.46 -4.83
CA GLU A 89 -1.71 -13.55 -3.85
C GLU A 89 -3.14 -13.81 -3.34
N SER A 90 -3.91 -12.76 -3.04
CA SER A 90 -5.31 -12.89 -2.61
C SER A 90 -6.18 -13.57 -3.66
N PHE A 91 -6.00 -13.22 -4.93
CA PHE A 91 -6.71 -13.85 -6.04
C PHE A 91 -6.39 -15.35 -6.15
N GLN A 92 -5.12 -15.72 -5.98
CA GLN A 92 -4.68 -17.11 -6.11
C GLN A 92 -5.03 -17.98 -4.88
N THR A 93 -4.87 -17.44 -3.68
CA THR A 93 -4.99 -18.21 -2.42
C THR A 93 -6.38 -18.17 -1.81
N LYS A 94 -7.17 -17.12 -2.08
CA LYS A 94 -8.52 -16.91 -1.54
C LYS A 94 -9.50 -16.46 -2.63
N PRO A 95 -9.66 -17.25 -3.71
CA PRO A 95 -10.43 -16.84 -4.89
C PRO A 95 -11.90 -16.50 -4.57
N GLU A 96 -12.53 -17.23 -3.65
CA GLU A 96 -13.93 -16.96 -3.26
C GLU A 96 -14.09 -15.63 -2.52
N VAL A 97 -13.13 -15.27 -1.66
CA VAL A 97 -13.14 -13.98 -0.96
C VAL A 97 -12.94 -12.86 -1.98
N TYR A 98 -11.95 -13.01 -2.86
CA TYR A 98 -11.69 -12.06 -3.92
C TYR A 98 -12.92 -11.83 -4.81
N LYS A 99 -13.55 -12.93 -5.26
CA LYS A 99 -14.75 -12.88 -6.10
C LYS A 99 -15.89 -12.13 -5.40
N ARG A 100 -16.19 -12.48 -4.16
CA ARG A 100 -17.24 -11.83 -3.37
C ARG A 100 -16.98 -10.33 -3.21
N ASP A 101 -15.73 -9.96 -2.90
CA ASP A 101 -15.37 -8.56 -2.69
C ASP A 101 -15.47 -7.76 -4.00
N LEU A 102 -15.10 -8.37 -5.14
CA LEU A 102 -15.29 -7.79 -6.48
C LEU A 102 -16.77 -7.61 -6.83
N GLU A 103 -17.60 -8.63 -6.61
CA GLU A 103 -19.06 -8.57 -6.84
C GLU A 103 -19.70 -7.47 -5.98
N TYR A 104 -19.23 -7.30 -4.74
CA TYR A 104 -19.68 -6.23 -3.87
C TYR A 104 -19.30 -4.84 -4.40
N LEU A 105 -18.07 -4.65 -4.90
CA LEU A 105 -17.66 -3.40 -5.53
C LEU A 105 -18.50 -3.07 -6.77
N LEU A 106 -18.82 -4.07 -7.61
CA LEU A 106 -19.72 -3.90 -8.75
C LEU A 106 -21.14 -3.51 -8.30
N THR A 107 -21.64 -4.13 -7.23
CA THR A 107 -22.95 -3.75 -6.64
C THR A 107 -22.94 -2.30 -6.13
N LEU A 108 -21.85 -1.86 -5.51
CA LEU A 108 -21.71 -0.47 -5.06
C LEU A 108 -21.67 0.50 -6.24
N LEU A 109 -21.03 0.12 -7.34
CA LEU A 109 -20.98 0.89 -8.58
C LEU A 109 -22.37 1.01 -9.22
N GLU A 110 -23.09 -0.10 -9.38
CA GLU A 110 -24.45 -0.15 -9.91
C GLU A 110 -25.42 0.71 -9.10
N LYS A 111 -25.19 0.82 -7.79
CA LYS A 111 -26.00 1.63 -6.85
C LYS A 111 -25.53 3.08 -6.71
N ASP A 112 -24.61 3.53 -7.56
CA ASP A 112 -24.00 4.87 -7.51
C ASP A 112 -23.37 5.23 -6.15
N LYS A 113 -22.99 4.23 -5.34
CA LYS A 113 -22.33 4.44 -4.04
C LYS A 113 -20.85 4.74 -4.18
N ILE A 114 -20.25 4.26 -5.26
CA ILE A 114 -18.89 4.60 -5.66
C ILE A 114 -18.91 5.03 -7.13
N LYS A 115 -17.98 5.91 -7.51
CA LYS A 115 -17.79 6.34 -8.90
C LYS A 115 -16.30 6.27 -9.21
N PRO A 116 -15.87 5.43 -10.17
CA PRO A 116 -14.48 5.40 -10.58
C PRO A 116 -14.14 6.76 -11.18
N ASN A 117 -13.01 7.31 -10.76
CA ASN A 117 -12.44 8.48 -11.41
C ASN A 117 -11.71 7.99 -12.67
N LEU A 118 -12.47 7.78 -13.75
CA LEU A 118 -11.94 7.44 -15.07
C LEU A 118 -11.36 8.73 -15.67
N ALA A 119 -10.03 8.78 -15.78
CA ALA A 119 -9.30 9.83 -16.48
C ALA A 119 -9.39 9.65 -18.00
#